data_AF-A0A949T092-F1
#
_entry.id   AF-A0A949T092-F1
#
_cell.length_a   1.000
_cell.length_b   1.000
_cell.length_c   1.000
_cell.angle_alpha   90.00
_cell.angle_beta   90.00
_cell.angle_gamma   90.00
#
_symmetry.space_group_name_H-M   'P 1'
#
loop_
_entity.id
_entity.type
_entity.pdbx_description
1 polymer ?
#
loop_
_entity_poly.entity_id
_entity_poly.type
_entity_poly.pdbx_seq_one_letter_code
_entity_poly.pdbx_strand_id
1 'polypeptide(L)'
;MTQAATEAATLPATAPQTAALPRVVLESLEVKLGQDLLRLQAPVTLQAGRLYLLWGPSGSGKSSFARALLGLGELSQPRSEVTGQVVLHDALGLEHPLWDGAAYSPAARGQIAFLPQAEKLGFIDGLPTAENLRLFSRLSAREARMQADLLAARFHLMGLPARLAHASGGERMRCSAVRALMPRQGSERPALLLADEPTAALDIKAAEALAAELMELARRRETVVVVITHDPRVFVAEMPPEVDAARTKTVRILECALPQSGPAKLDRELGQLRLEPGRPVNPWLARGQQALAGFLGLLGGFVLAPLAFLWGLARLRRPLFVARQVFMDALSPGTQLFACLGSLLIAGTVAFFIFEQLPRPELVEPLLLAEILEVTGHTLARVVLPLGAAAFVAGKLGAAQAARLSASVRSGLLETLALARWPVESFGLVGAVLAQTLATAVATALALAGGITLAALIYVAGHEGASLGLALQLMQDGLGRTPQWSQFLAAKVIGSGFVGGSLAALFGLTPATSENDVARAVHRTLLWGILGVIAIQCIFIIWEFAR
;
A
#
# COMPACT_ATOMS: atom_id res chain seq x y z
N MET A 1 -49.90 -39.17 -62.25
CA MET A 1 -49.10 -40.02 -61.34
C MET A 1 -47.68 -39.47 -61.34
N THR A 2 -47.32 -38.73 -60.28
CA THR A 2 -45.95 -38.26 -59.96
C THR A 2 -46.05 -37.67 -58.55
N GLN A 3 -45.81 -38.50 -57.52
CA GLN A 3 -44.61 -38.50 -56.68
C GLN A 3 -44.28 -37.15 -56.03
N ALA A 4 -44.64 -37.02 -54.76
CA ALA A 4 -43.98 -36.15 -53.79
C ALA A 4 -43.57 -37.04 -52.60
N ALA A 5 -42.28 -37.30 -52.47
CA ALA A 5 -41.68 -38.01 -51.34
C ALA A 5 -40.76 -37.07 -50.59
N THR A 6 -40.92 -37.10 -49.28
CA THR A 6 -40.31 -36.30 -48.23
C THR A 6 -38.81 -36.62 -48.10
N GLU A 7 -37.93 -35.62 -48.18
CA GLU A 7 -36.54 -35.74 -47.71
C GLU A 7 -36.32 -34.79 -46.53
N ALA A 8 -36.17 -35.40 -45.35
CA ALA A 8 -35.74 -34.73 -44.13
C ALA A 8 -34.26 -34.40 -44.25
N ALA A 9 -33.94 -33.10 -44.22
CA ALA A 9 -32.56 -32.61 -44.18
C ALA A 9 -31.92 -32.98 -42.83
N THR A 10 -31.02 -33.95 -42.85
CA THR A 10 -30.07 -34.26 -41.78
C THR A 10 -29.10 -33.09 -41.62
N LEU A 11 -29.22 -32.35 -40.51
CA LEU A 11 -28.19 -31.42 -40.07
C LEU A 11 -26.90 -32.20 -39.75
N PRO A 12 -25.72 -31.75 -40.22
CA PRO A 12 -24.47 -32.42 -39.89
C PRO A 12 -24.20 -32.29 -38.40
N ALA A 13 -23.98 -33.43 -37.75
CA ALA A 13 -23.52 -33.49 -36.37
C ALA A 13 -22.16 -32.78 -36.26
N THR A 14 -22.15 -31.58 -35.69
CA THR A 14 -20.94 -30.92 -35.21
C THR A 14 -20.24 -31.85 -34.23
N ALA A 15 -19.06 -32.34 -34.60
CA ALA A 15 -18.14 -32.99 -33.69
C ALA A 15 -17.94 -32.10 -32.44
N PRO A 16 -17.83 -32.68 -31.23
CA PRO A 16 -17.55 -31.89 -30.04
C PRO A 16 -16.22 -31.15 -30.23
N GLN A 17 -16.26 -29.82 -30.29
CA GLN A 17 -15.06 -28.99 -30.20
C GLN A 17 -14.39 -29.35 -28.87
N THR A 18 -13.25 -30.03 -28.94
CA THR A 18 -12.42 -30.32 -27.78
C THR A 18 -12.10 -28.99 -27.11
N ALA A 19 -12.68 -28.72 -25.93
CA ALA A 19 -12.44 -27.47 -25.21
C ALA A 19 -10.94 -27.22 -25.08
N ALA A 20 -10.47 -26.06 -25.53
CA ALA A 20 -9.06 -25.71 -25.49
C ALA A 20 -8.61 -25.59 -24.02
N LEU A 21 -7.53 -26.28 -23.66
CA LEU A 21 -6.98 -26.19 -22.32
C LEU A 21 -6.31 -24.81 -22.14
N PRO A 22 -6.48 -24.16 -20.97
CA PRO A 22 -5.73 -22.97 -20.62
C PRO A 22 -4.23 -23.23 -20.76
N ARG A 23 -3.52 -22.27 -21.34
CA ARG A 23 -2.07 -22.38 -21.53
C ARG A 23 -1.38 -21.02 -21.51
N VAL A 24 -0.14 -20.99 -21.04
CA VAL A 24 0.73 -19.81 -21.10
C VAL A 24 1.84 -20.12 -22.08
N VAL A 25 1.96 -19.32 -23.13
CA VAL A 25 3.05 -19.41 -24.12
C VAL A 25 4.02 -18.28 -23.82
N LEU A 26 5.25 -18.66 -23.47
CA LEU A 26 6.39 -17.77 -23.23
C LEU A 26 7.29 -17.89 -24.47
N GLU A 27 7.14 -17.02 -25.46
CA GLU A 27 7.99 -17.05 -26.66
C GLU A 27 9.36 -16.46 -26.37
N SER A 28 9.37 -15.32 -25.69
CA SER A 28 10.58 -14.67 -25.18
C SER A 28 10.25 -13.91 -23.90
N LEU A 29 11.20 -13.87 -22.97
CA LEU A 29 11.08 -13.04 -21.77
C LEU A 29 12.47 -12.68 -21.26
N GLU A 30 12.68 -11.37 -21.12
CA GLU A 30 13.85 -10.76 -20.51
C GLU A 30 13.40 -9.84 -19.39
N VAL A 31 13.98 -10.02 -18.21
CA VAL A 31 13.67 -9.23 -17.01
C VAL A 31 14.97 -8.63 -16.49
N LYS A 32 15.14 -7.33 -16.70
CA LYS A 32 16.31 -6.59 -16.22
C LYS A 32 16.11 -6.18 -14.78
N LEU A 33 16.97 -6.66 -13.88
CA LEU A 33 16.93 -6.45 -12.43
C LEU A 33 18.09 -5.55 -12.01
N GLY A 34 17.90 -4.24 -12.19
CA GLY A 34 18.98 -3.27 -12.01
C GLY A 34 20.06 -3.46 -13.07
N GLN A 35 21.17 -4.10 -12.69
CA GLN A 35 22.27 -4.42 -13.61
C GLN A 35 22.13 -5.84 -14.19
N ASP A 36 21.54 -6.76 -13.45
CA ASP A 36 21.44 -8.17 -13.86
C ASP A 36 20.31 -8.35 -14.89
N LEU A 37 20.44 -9.34 -15.77
CA LEU A 37 19.45 -9.70 -16.77
C LEU A 37 19.01 -11.15 -16.56
N LEU A 38 17.73 -11.36 -16.25
CA LEU A 38 17.13 -12.69 -16.21
C LEU A 38 16.52 -12.99 -17.58
N ARG A 39 17.06 -13.97 -18.30
CA ARG A 39 16.66 -14.29 -19.67
C ARG A 39 16.15 -15.71 -19.81
N LEU A 40 14.97 -15.86 -20.43
CA LEU A 40 14.44 -17.15 -20.87
C LEU A 40 15.28 -17.69 -22.02
N GLN A 41 15.77 -18.92 -21.88
CA GLN A 41 16.72 -19.50 -22.84
C GLN A 41 16.05 -20.11 -24.09
N ALA A 42 14.80 -20.56 -23.97
CA ALA A 42 14.02 -21.13 -25.06
C ALA A 42 12.52 -20.90 -24.84
N PRO A 43 11.70 -20.91 -25.91
CA PRO A 43 10.25 -20.81 -25.76
C PRO A 43 9.68 -21.93 -24.89
N VAL A 44 8.78 -21.59 -23.99
CA VAL A 44 8.14 -22.55 -23.07
C VAL A 44 6.63 -22.41 -23.15
N THR A 45 5.93 -23.53 -23.25
CA THR A 45 4.47 -23.56 -23.14
C THR A 45 4.07 -24.32 -21.88
N LEU A 46 3.31 -23.68 -21.01
CA LEU A 46 2.72 -24.25 -19.80
C LEU A 46 1.25 -24.52 -20.07
N GLN A 47 0.75 -25.72 -19.83
CA GLN A 47 -0.63 -26.11 -20.12
C GLN A 47 -1.34 -26.62 -18.86
N ALA A 48 -2.65 -26.39 -18.78
CA ALA A 48 -3.46 -26.90 -17.68
C ALA A 48 -3.48 -28.44 -17.69
N GLY A 49 -3.61 -29.05 -16.50
CA GLY A 49 -3.50 -30.50 -16.34
C GLY A 49 -2.13 -31.00 -15.91
N ARG A 50 -1.13 -30.12 -15.79
CA ARG A 50 0.21 -30.38 -15.26
C ARG A 50 0.50 -29.44 -14.09
N LEU A 51 1.42 -29.85 -13.22
CA LEU A 51 1.99 -28.97 -12.19
C LEU A 51 3.37 -28.51 -12.66
N TYR A 52 3.64 -27.21 -12.57
CA TYR A 52 4.93 -26.65 -12.92
C TYR A 52 5.69 -26.20 -11.67
N LEU A 53 6.94 -26.64 -11.51
CA LEU A 53 7.82 -26.20 -10.43
C LEU A 53 8.91 -25.29 -10.99
N LEU A 54 9.02 -24.09 -10.39
CA LEU A 54 10.14 -23.17 -10.61
C LEU A 54 11.20 -23.43 -9.55
N TRP A 55 12.24 -24.17 -9.95
CA TRP A 55 13.30 -24.65 -9.05
C TRP A 55 14.62 -23.94 -9.31
N GLY A 56 15.34 -23.57 -8.25
CA GLY A 56 16.69 -23.02 -8.37
C GLY A 56 17.16 -22.31 -7.10
N PRO A 57 18.45 -21.89 -7.02
CA PRO A 57 19.04 -21.31 -5.83
C PRO A 57 18.32 -20.04 -5.35
N SER A 58 18.50 -19.65 -4.09
CA SER A 58 18.02 -18.36 -3.61
C SER A 58 18.68 -17.22 -4.39
N GLY A 59 17.90 -16.17 -4.73
CA GLY A 59 18.40 -15.04 -5.51
C GLY A 59 18.65 -15.30 -7.00
N SER A 60 18.17 -16.41 -7.57
CA SER A 60 18.25 -16.69 -9.01
C SER A 60 17.20 -15.97 -9.87
N GLY A 61 16.28 -15.23 -9.25
CA GLY A 61 15.26 -14.44 -9.95
C GLY A 61 13.86 -15.08 -10.04
N LYS A 62 13.59 -16.18 -9.31
CA LYS A 62 12.29 -16.87 -9.32
C LYS A 62 11.09 -15.96 -9.02
N SER A 63 11.12 -15.24 -7.91
CA SER A 63 10.05 -14.30 -7.55
C SER A 63 10.00 -13.08 -8.49
N SER A 64 11.12 -12.69 -9.09
CA SER A 64 11.16 -11.64 -10.12
C SER A 64 10.46 -12.09 -11.41
N PHE A 65 10.65 -13.34 -11.82
CA PHE A 65 9.94 -13.95 -12.94
C PHE A 65 8.42 -13.98 -12.68
N ALA A 66 7.98 -14.42 -11.50
CA ALA A 66 6.55 -14.35 -11.13
C ALA A 66 5.99 -12.93 -11.20
N ARG A 67 6.72 -11.94 -10.65
CA ARG A 67 6.32 -10.53 -10.74
C ARG A 67 6.28 -10.00 -12.18
N ALA A 68 7.18 -10.45 -13.05
CA ALA A 68 7.17 -10.09 -14.46
C ALA A 68 5.90 -10.60 -15.16
N LEU A 69 5.49 -11.85 -14.92
CA LEU A 69 4.23 -12.39 -15.49
C LEU A 69 2.98 -11.63 -15.01
N LEU A 70 3.01 -11.10 -13.78
CA LEU A 70 1.92 -10.28 -13.22
C LEU A 70 1.96 -8.80 -13.67
N GLY A 71 3.00 -8.40 -14.41
CA GLY A 71 3.23 -7.01 -14.78
C GLY A 71 3.45 -6.12 -13.56
N LEU A 72 4.12 -6.64 -12.53
CA LEU A 72 4.44 -5.93 -11.28
C LEU A 72 5.93 -5.55 -11.21
N GLY A 73 6.63 -5.57 -12.36
CA GLY A 73 8.06 -5.29 -12.44
C GLY A 73 8.44 -3.88 -11.96
N GLU A 74 7.63 -2.88 -12.29
CA GLU A 74 7.82 -1.49 -11.87
C GLU A 74 7.74 -1.29 -10.35
N LEU A 75 7.08 -2.21 -9.63
CA LEU A 75 6.95 -2.19 -8.18
C LEU A 75 8.11 -2.93 -7.48
N SER A 76 8.96 -3.62 -8.23
CA SER A 76 10.10 -4.35 -7.68
C SER A 76 11.22 -3.40 -7.26
N GLN A 77 12.08 -3.85 -6.34
CA GLN A 77 13.31 -3.16 -5.98
C GLN A 77 14.51 -4.11 -6.18
N PRO A 78 15.44 -3.79 -7.10
CA PRO A 78 15.39 -2.69 -8.06
C PRO A 78 14.18 -2.79 -9.01
N ARG A 79 13.73 -1.65 -9.56
CA ARG A 79 12.67 -1.64 -10.58
C ARG A 79 13.10 -2.53 -11.73
N SER A 80 12.20 -3.40 -12.18
CA SER A 80 12.51 -4.30 -13.28
C SER A 80 11.87 -3.86 -14.58
N GLU A 81 12.67 -3.76 -15.62
CA GLU A 81 12.21 -3.58 -17.00
C GLU A 81 12.00 -4.98 -17.60
N VAL A 82 10.85 -5.19 -18.24
CA VAL A 82 10.51 -6.48 -18.83
C VAL A 82 10.27 -6.28 -20.31
N THR A 83 10.85 -7.16 -21.12
CA THR A 83 10.63 -7.22 -22.57
C THR A 83 10.41 -8.65 -23.01
N GLY A 84 9.45 -8.88 -23.89
CA GLY A 84 9.22 -10.21 -24.45
C GLY A 84 7.83 -10.38 -25.04
N GLN A 85 7.53 -11.60 -25.44
CA GLN A 85 6.22 -12.01 -25.95
C GLN A 85 5.69 -13.14 -25.09
N VAL A 86 4.61 -12.85 -24.38
CA VAL A 86 3.95 -13.80 -23.48
C VAL A 86 2.45 -13.71 -23.69
N VAL A 87 1.82 -14.83 -24.02
CA VAL A 87 0.39 -14.92 -24.29
C VAL A 87 -0.25 -15.96 -23.37
N LEU A 88 -1.34 -15.58 -22.71
CA LEU A 88 -2.17 -16.46 -21.90
C LEU A 88 -3.43 -16.81 -22.68
N HIS A 89 -3.72 -18.09 -22.83
CA HIS A 89 -5.00 -18.58 -23.35
C HIS A 89 -5.86 -19.06 -22.18
N ASP A 90 -7.11 -18.62 -22.13
CA ASP A 90 -8.06 -19.09 -21.12
C ASP A 90 -8.76 -20.41 -21.53
N ALA A 91 -9.71 -20.87 -20.70
CA ALA A 91 -10.45 -22.11 -20.94
C ALA A 91 -11.40 -22.04 -22.14
N LEU A 92 -11.69 -20.83 -22.66
CA LEU A 92 -12.46 -20.62 -23.88
C LEU A 92 -11.55 -20.53 -25.11
N GLY A 93 -10.23 -20.64 -24.93
CA GLY A 93 -9.22 -20.48 -25.97
C GLY A 93 -8.97 -19.02 -26.36
N LEU A 94 -9.54 -18.05 -25.64
CA LEU A 94 -9.33 -16.63 -25.93
C LEU A 94 -7.92 -16.21 -25.55
N GLU A 95 -7.29 -15.42 -26.41
CA GLU A 95 -5.94 -14.90 -26.21
C GLU A 95 -5.93 -13.64 -25.34
N HIS A 96 -5.09 -13.67 -24.32
CA HIS A 96 -4.82 -12.56 -23.41
C HIS A 96 -3.31 -12.30 -23.47
N PRO A 97 -2.83 -11.40 -24.35
CA PRO A 97 -1.42 -11.05 -24.38
C PRO A 97 -1.03 -10.45 -23.01
N LEU A 98 -0.03 -11.02 -22.35
CA LEU A 98 0.53 -10.47 -21.11
C LEU A 98 1.57 -9.41 -21.45
N TRP A 99 2.51 -9.77 -22.32
CA TRP A 99 3.58 -8.90 -22.82
C TRP A 99 3.61 -8.92 -24.34
N ASP A 100 3.69 -7.73 -24.92
CA ASP A 100 4.02 -7.52 -26.32
C ASP A 100 5.18 -6.50 -26.39
N GLY A 101 6.39 -7.00 -26.64
CA GLY A 101 7.60 -6.21 -26.50
C GLY A 101 7.78 -5.72 -25.07
N ALA A 102 7.82 -4.39 -24.88
CA ALA A 102 7.95 -3.75 -23.58
C ALA A 102 6.60 -3.36 -22.93
N ALA A 103 5.47 -3.67 -23.58
CA ALA A 103 4.15 -3.28 -23.11
C ALA A 103 3.46 -4.43 -22.38
N TYR A 104 3.05 -4.19 -21.12
CA TYR A 104 2.22 -5.12 -20.35
C TYR A 104 0.74 -4.82 -20.55
N SER A 105 -0.09 -5.84 -20.75
CA SER A 105 -1.55 -5.70 -20.80
C SER A 105 -2.19 -5.80 -19.41
N PRO A 106 -2.75 -4.71 -18.84
CA PRO A 106 -3.39 -4.77 -17.53
C PRO A 106 -4.66 -5.63 -17.53
N ALA A 107 -5.30 -5.83 -18.69
CA ALA A 107 -6.50 -6.63 -18.86
C ALA A 107 -6.31 -8.06 -18.38
N ALA A 108 -5.13 -8.64 -18.68
CA ALA A 108 -4.82 -10.03 -18.41
C ALA A 108 -4.65 -10.36 -16.91
N ARG A 109 -4.43 -9.37 -16.04
CA ARG A 109 -4.39 -9.58 -14.57
C ARG A 109 -5.67 -10.20 -14.00
N GLY A 110 -6.80 -10.05 -14.69
CA GLY A 110 -8.06 -10.71 -14.30
C GLY A 110 -7.99 -12.24 -14.38
N GLN A 111 -7.16 -12.76 -15.28
CA GLN A 111 -7.00 -14.19 -15.55
C GLN A 111 -5.90 -14.85 -14.70
N ILE A 112 -5.11 -14.05 -13.99
CA ILE A 112 -3.99 -14.55 -13.17
C ILE A 112 -4.35 -14.43 -11.69
N ALA A 113 -4.30 -15.57 -10.99
CA ALA A 113 -4.28 -15.62 -9.54
C ALA A 113 -2.84 -15.66 -9.03
N PHE A 114 -2.61 -15.01 -7.90
CA PHE A 114 -1.30 -14.96 -7.26
C PHE A 114 -1.44 -15.30 -5.77
N LEU A 115 -0.69 -16.31 -5.35
CA LEU A 115 -0.47 -16.66 -3.96
C LEU A 115 0.95 -16.19 -3.58
N PRO A 116 1.11 -15.00 -2.98
CA PRO A 116 2.41 -14.47 -2.59
C PRO A 116 3.01 -15.23 -1.41
N GLN A 117 4.32 -15.05 -1.23
CA GLN A 117 5.07 -15.52 -0.06
C GLN A 117 4.51 -14.94 1.25
N ALA A 118 4.71 -15.67 2.36
CA ALA A 118 4.15 -15.37 3.67
C ALA A 118 4.49 -13.98 4.25
N GLU A 119 5.65 -13.39 3.92
CA GLU A 119 5.96 -12.02 4.37
C GLU A 119 5.26 -10.95 3.53
N LYS A 120 4.75 -11.30 2.34
CA LYS A 120 4.19 -10.38 1.33
C LYS A 120 2.71 -10.66 0.98
N LEU A 121 1.92 -11.11 1.95
CA LEU A 121 0.53 -11.47 1.74
C LEU A 121 -0.37 -10.32 1.29
N GLY A 122 0.04 -9.07 1.47
CA GLY A 122 -0.59 -7.89 0.89
C GLY A 122 -2.02 -7.72 1.39
N PHE A 123 -2.28 -7.99 2.66
CA PHE A 123 -3.58 -7.69 3.24
C PHE A 123 -3.63 -6.21 3.61
N ILE A 124 -4.78 -5.60 3.34
CA ILE A 124 -5.04 -4.23 3.68
C ILE A 124 -5.43 -4.16 5.16
N ASP A 125 -4.60 -3.50 5.95
CA ASP A 125 -4.82 -3.31 7.37
C ASP A 125 -6.10 -2.49 7.62
N GLY A 126 -6.85 -2.87 8.66
CA GLY A 126 -8.12 -2.25 9.01
C GLY A 126 -9.33 -2.76 8.22
N LEU A 127 -9.14 -3.41 7.05
CA LEU A 127 -10.24 -4.08 6.34
C LEU A 127 -10.59 -5.43 7.01
N PRO A 128 -11.88 -5.78 7.15
CA PRO A 128 -12.29 -7.10 7.60
C PRO A 128 -11.73 -8.20 6.68
N THR A 129 -11.49 -9.39 7.23
CA THR A 129 -10.94 -10.52 6.46
C THR A 129 -11.76 -10.81 5.21
N ALA A 130 -13.08 -10.91 5.34
CA ALA A 130 -13.97 -11.15 4.19
C ALA A 130 -13.85 -10.09 3.09
N GLU A 131 -13.60 -8.82 3.44
CA GLU A 131 -13.40 -7.77 2.44
C GLU A 131 -12.02 -7.87 1.77
N ASN A 132 -10.99 -8.22 2.54
CA ASN A 132 -9.66 -8.53 2.02
C ASN A 132 -9.68 -9.70 1.02
N LEU A 133 -10.47 -10.75 1.30
CA LEU A 133 -10.62 -11.89 0.40
C LEU A 133 -11.41 -11.52 -0.88
N ARG A 134 -12.34 -10.57 -0.78
CA ARG A 134 -13.18 -10.10 -1.89
C ARG A 134 -12.48 -9.11 -2.83
N LEU A 135 -11.27 -8.63 -2.52
CA LEU A 135 -10.62 -7.52 -3.25
C LEU A 135 -10.57 -7.70 -4.77
N PHE A 136 -10.41 -8.94 -5.24
CA PHE A 136 -10.29 -9.26 -6.67
C PHE A 136 -11.59 -9.82 -7.29
N SER A 137 -12.66 -9.98 -6.51
CA SER A 137 -13.93 -10.53 -6.97
C SER A 137 -14.98 -9.44 -7.23
N ARG A 138 -16.00 -9.79 -8.01
CA ARG A 138 -17.22 -8.97 -8.21
C ARG A 138 -18.39 -9.41 -7.33
N LEU A 139 -18.19 -10.43 -6.51
CA LEU A 139 -19.24 -10.97 -5.64
C LEU A 139 -19.74 -9.90 -4.68
N SER A 140 -21.02 -9.97 -4.33
CA SER A 140 -21.58 -9.19 -3.23
C SER A 140 -20.87 -9.55 -1.92
N ALA A 141 -21.02 -8.70 -0.89
CA ALA A 141 -20.42 -8.97 0.41
C ALA A 141 -20.86 -10.31 1.01
N ARG A 142 -22.13 -10.66 0.82
CA ARG A 142 -22.73 -11.90 1.32
C ARG A 142 -22.24 -13.13 0.56
N GLU A 143 -22.26 -13.09 -0.77
CA GLU A 143 -21.78 -14.19 -1.62
C GLU A 143 -20.29 -14.43 -1.42
N ALA A 144 -19.49 -13.37 -1.37
CA ALA A 144 -18.06 -13.50 -1.12
C ALA A 144 -17.77 -14.11 0.24
N ARG A 145 -18.56 -13.79 1.26
CA ARG A 145 -18.40 -14.40 2.58
C ARG A 145 -18.70 -15.90 2.53
N MET A 146 -19.83 -16.28 1.94
CA MET A 146 -20.22 -17.69 1.79
C MET A 146 -19.18 -18.47 0.99
N GLN A 147 -18.71 -17.93 -0.14
CA GLN A 147 -17.69 -18.56 -0.97
C GLN A 147 -16.34 -18.67 -0.24
N ALA A 148 -15.96 -17.63 0.51
CA ALA A 148 -14.72 -17.63 1.27
C ALA A 148 -14.77 -18.64 2.43
N ASP A 149 -15.91 -18.80 3.10
CA ASP A 149 -16.09 -19.82 4.16
C ASP A 149 -16.03 -21.25 3.57
N LEU A 150 -16.61 -21.49 2.39
CA LEU A 150 -16.50 -22.78 1.67
C LEU A 150 -15.05 -23.10 1.28
N LEU A 151 -14.32 -22.12 0.74
CA LEU A 151 -12.91 -22.29 0.40
C LEU A 151 -12.03 -22.43 1.64
N ALA A 152 -12.33 -21.72 2.72
CA ALA A 152 -11.60 -21.79 3.98
C ALA A 152 -11.64 -23.21 4.57
N ALA A 153 -12.79 -23.89 4.48
CA ALA A 153 -12.94 -25.28 4.93
C ALA A 153 -11.99 -26.24 4.17
N ARG A 154 -11.76 -26.03 2.87
CA ARG A 154 -10.81 -26.83 2.06
C ARG A 154 -9.37 -26.71 2.55
N PHE A 155 -9.01 -25.58 3.15
CA PHE A 155 -7.69 -25.35 3.73
C PHE A 155 -7.64 -25.64 5.23
N HIS A 156 -8.62 -26.35 5.79
CA HIS A 156 -8.70 -26.66 7.23
C HIS A 156 -8.70 -25.42 8.14
N LEU A 157 -9.28 -24.31 7.69
CA LEU A 157 -9.59 -23.19 8.57
C LEU A 157 -10.92 -23.47 9.29
N MET A 158 -10.92 -23.35 10.63
CA MET A 158 -12.12 -23.51 11.48
C MET A 158 -13.11 -22.32 11.39
N GLY A 159 -13.00 -21.54 10.31
CA GLY A 159 -13.68 -20.27 10.10
C GLY A 159 -12.70 -19.15 9.75
N LEU A 160 -13.22 -18.10 9.10
CA LEU A 160 -12.41 -16.93 8.79
C LEU A 160 -12.18 -16.06 10.03
N PRO A 161 -10.92 -15.68 10.34
CA PRO A 161 -10.66 -14.74 11.42
C PRO A 161 -11.39 -13.42 11.16
N ALA A 162 -11.87 -12.73 12.19
CA ALA A 162 -12.55 -11.44 12.01
C ALA A 162 -11.62 -10.37 11.42
N ARG A 163 -10.36 -10.37 11.87
CA ARG A 163 -9.28 -9.48 11.41
C ARG A 163 -8.00 -10.28 11.23
N LEU A 164 -7.35 -10.11 10.08
CA LEU A 164 -6.09 -10.78 9.76
C LEU A 164 -4.92 -10.33 10.63
N ALA A 165 -5.00 -9.15 11.26
CA ALA A 165 -4.01 -8.67 12.21
C ALA A 165 -3.89 -9.55 13.47
N HIS A 166 -4.93 -10.31 13.83
CA HIS A 166 -4.94 -11.19 14.99
C HIS A 166 -4.75 -12.68 14.61
N ALA A 167 -4.57 -12.96 13.32
CA ALA A 167 -4.41 -14.31 12.81
C ALA A 167 -2.95 -14.74 12.84
N SER A 168 -2.70 -16.03 13.08
CA SER A 168 -1.37 -16.64 12.98
C SER A 168 -0.82 -16.56 11.55
N GLY A 169 0.51 -16.68 11.39
CA GLY A 169 1.14 -16.68 10.06
C GLY A 169 0.56 -17.74 9.13
N GLY A 170 0.33 -18.95 9.65
CA GLY A 170 -0.28 -20.03 8.87
C GLY A 170 -1.75 -19.76 8.50
N GLU A 171 -2.55 -19.17 9.40
CA GLU A 171 -3.92 -18.75 9.06
C GLU A 171 -3.96 -17.65 8.00
N ARG A 172 -3.05 -16.68 8.09
CA ARG A 172 -2.93 -15.62 7.07
C ARG A 172 -2.56 -16.21 5.71
N MET A 173 -1.64 -17.19 5.69
CA MET A 173 -1.23 -17.86 4.46
C MET A 173 -2.39 -18.64 3.82
N ARG A 174 -3.14 -19.40 4.62
CA ARG A 174 -4.35 -20.10 4.16
C ARG A 174 -5.43 -19.12 3.69
N CYS A 175 -5.63 -17.99 4.37
CA CYS A 175 -6.51 -16.92 3.90
C CYS A 175 -6.04 -16.35 2.56
N SER A 176 -4.73 -16.25 2.32
CA SER A 176 -4.19 -15.80 1.04
C SER A 176 -4.48 -16.80 -0.08
N ALA A 177 -4.37 -18.11 0.22
CA ALA A 177 -4.78 -19.17 -0.70
C ALA A 177 -6.28 -19.08 -1.03
N VAL A 178 -7.14 -18.86 -0.03
CA VAL A 178 -8.56 -18.58 -0.25
C VAL A 178 -8.74 -17.38 -1.18
N ARG A 179 -8.07 -16.25 -0.92
CA ARG A 179 -8.14 -15.04 -1.76
C ARG A 179 -7.70 -15.29 -3.21
N ALA A 180 -6.68 -16.13 -3.41
CA ALA A 180 -6.19 -16.47 -4.74
C ALA A 180 -7.23 -17.26 -5.55
N LEU A 181 -8.01 -18.12 -4.89
CA LEU A 181 -9.03 -18.98 -5.50
C LEU A 181 -10.45 -18.39 -5.54
N MET A 182 -10.65 -17.21 -4.94
CA MET A 182 -11.91 -16.48 -5.07
C MET A 182 -12.21 -16.19 -6.56
N PRO A 183 -13.48 -16.30 -7.00
CA PRO A 183 -13.87 -15.95 -8.36
C PRO A 183 -13.39 -14.54 -8.74
N ARG A 184 -12.84 -14.36 -9.95
CA ARG A 184 -12.21 -13.11 -10.38
C ARG A 184 -13.10 -12.37 -11.38
N GLN A 185 -12.73 -11.13 -11.71
CA GLN A 185 -13.48 -10.36 -12.70
C GLN A 185 -13.41 -11.03 -14.07
N GLY A 186 -14.56 -11.47 -14.60
CA GLY A 186 -14.67 -11.99 -15.97
C GLY A 186 -14.32 -13.48 -16.12
N SER A 187 -13.99 -14.18 -15.03
CA SER A 187 -13.85 -15.64 -15.05
C SER A 187 -14.18 -16.24 -13.68
N GLU A 188 -14.92 -17.36 -13.67
CA GLU A 188 -15.18 -18.12 -12.45
C GLU A 188 -13.87 -18.66 -11.85
N ARG A 189 -12.86 -18.93 -12.69
CA ARG A 189 -11.57 -19.52 -12.28
C ARG A 189 -10.42 -18.88 -13.05
N PRO A 190 -9.26 -18.63 -12.40
CA PRO A 190 -8.10 -18.07 -13.09
C PRO A 190 -7.53 -19.06 -14.11
N ALA A 191 -7.08 -18.57 -15.27
CA ALA A 191 -6.39 -19.40 -16.25
C ALA A 191 -4.95 -19.74 -15.82
N LEU A 192 -4.33 -18.90 -14.98
CA LEU A 192 -3.00 -19.10 -14.42
C LEU A 192 -3.00 -18.83 -12.91
N LEU A 193 -2.43 -19.74 -12.12
CA LEU A 193 -2.13 -19.55 -10.71
C LEU A 193 -0.62 -19.60 -10.49
N LEU A 194 -0.05 -18.49 -10.02
CA LEU A 194 1.33 -18.40 -9.58
C LEU A 194 1.37 -18.46 -8.06
N ALA A 195 2.12 -19.41 -7.48
CA ALA A 195 2.29 -19.55 -6.05
C ALA A 195 3.77 -19.40 -5.68
N ASP A 196 4.11 -18.36 -4.90
CA ASP A 196 5.49 -18.05 -4.49
C ASP A 196 5.73 -18.53 -3.05
N GLU A 197 6.50 -19.60 -2.90
CA GLU A 197 6.83 -20.26 -1.62
C GLU A 197 5.58 -20.55 -0.76
N PRO A 198 4.57 -21.26 -1.32
CA PRO A 198 3.25 -21.35 -0.69
C PRO A 198 3.23 -22.09 0.66
N THR A 199 4.24 -22.91 0.93
CA THR A 199 4.31 -23.80 2.10
C THR A 199 5.28 -23.32 3.17
N ALA A 200 6.07 -22.27 2.91
CA ALA A 200 7.21 -21.88 3.76
C ALA A 200 6.84 -21.48 5.20
N ALA A 201 5.61 -21.00 5.43
CA ALA A 201 5.13 -20.57 6.75
C ALA A 201 4.08 -21.51 7.37
N LEU A 202 3.98 -22.74 6.86
CA LEU A 202 2.99 -23.72 7.31
C LEU A 202 3.66 -24.88 8.05
N ASP A 203 2.95 -25.44 9.03
CA ASP A 203 3.30 -26.75 9.56
C ASP A 203 3.14 -27.83 8.48
N ILE A 204 3.76 -29.00 8.69
CA ILE A 204 3.82 -30.08 7.69
C ILE A 204 2.42 -30.47 7.20
N LYS A 205 1.45 -30.63 8.11
CA LYS A 205 0.08 -31.07 7.76
C LYS A 205 -0.64 -30.01 6.93
N ALA A 206 -0.51 -28.74 7.31
CA ALA A 206 -1.10 -27.62 6.57
C ALA A 206 -0.43 -27.42 5.21
N ALA A 207 0.89 -27.62 5.12
CA ALA A 207 1.65 -27.57 3.88
C ALA A 207 1.19 -28.67 2.90
N GLU A 208 1.06 -29.90 3.39
CA GLU A 208 0.55 -31.04 2.60
C GLU A 208 -0.88 -30.80 2.11
N ALA A 209 -1.77 -30.28 2.95
CA ALA A 209 -3.14 -29.96 2.56
C ALA A 209 -3.19 -28.87 1.47
N LEU A 210 -2.41 -27.79 1.62
CA LEU A 210 -2.32 -26.74 0.60
C LEU A 210 -1.73 -27.28 -0.71
N ALA A 211 -0.67 -28.09 -0.65
CA ALA A 211 -0.08 -28.70 -1.84
C ALA A 211 -1.05 -29.65 -2.55
N ALA A 212 -1.79 -30.46 -1.79
CA ALA A 212 -2.83 -31.34 -2.32
C ALA A 212 -3.93 -30.55 -3.06
N GLU A 213 -4.36 -29.43 -2.50
CA GLU A 213 -5.34 -28.53 -3.13
C GLU A 213 -4.79 -27.88 -4.42
N LEU A 214 -3.53 -27.43 -4.42
CA LEU A 214 -2.88 -26.89 -5.63
C LEU A 214 -2.75 -27.96 -6.74
N MET A 215 -2.38 -29.19 -6.38
CA MET A 215 -2.34 -30.32 -7.31
C MET A 215 -3.73 -30.66 -7.83
N GLU A 216 -4.75 -30.64 -6.99
CA GLU A 216 -6.14 -30.90 -7.38
C GLU A 216 -6.67 -29.84 -8.35
N LEU A 217 -6.34 -28.57 -8.13
CA LEU A 217 -6.64 -27.51 -9.10
C LEU A 217 -5.99 -27.75 -10.46
N ALA A 218 -4.73 -28.16 -10.47
CA ALA A 218 -4.04 -28.51 -11.70
C ALA A 218 -4.69 -29.73 -12.40
N ARG A 219 -5.10 -30.77 -11.64
CA ARG A 219 -5.77 -31.97 -12.18
C ARG A 219 -7.08 -31.67 -12.90
N ARG A 220 -7.83 -30.66 -12.44
CA ARG A 220 -9.10 -30.24 -13.07
C ARG A 220 -8.93 -29.69 -14.49
N ARG A 221 -7.69 -29.37 -14.91
CA ARG A 221 -7.34 -28.87 -16.25
C ARG A 221 -7.94 -27.51 -16.64
N GLU A 222 -8.32 -26.72 -15.66
CA GLU A 222 -8.92 -25.40 -15.88
C GLU A 222 -7.99 -24.23 -15.47
N THR A 223 -6.87 -24.54 -14.83
CA THR A 223 -5.88 -23.57 -14.38
C THR A 223 -4.48 -24.14 -14.61
N VAL A 224 -3.60 -23.35 -15.21
CA VAL A 224 -2.16 -23.60 -15.21
C VAL A 224 -1.63 -23.28 -13.82
N VAL A 225 -1.04 -24.25 -13.11
CA VAL A 225 -0.53 -24.05 -11.75
C VAL A 225 0.99 -24.07 -11.77
N VAL A 226 1.59 -22.95 -11.36
CA VAL A 226 3.04 -22.79 -11.23
C VAL A 226 3.38 -22.53 -9.77
N VAL A 227 4.22 -23.37 -9.19
CA VAL A 227 4.71 -23.26 -7.82
C VAL A 227 6.20 -22.92 -7.84
N ILE A 228 6.56 -21.82 -7.21
CA ILE A 228 7.94 -21.47 -6.88
C ILE A 228 8.19 -22.01 -5.47
N THR A 229 9.20 -22.85 -5.32
CA THR A 229 9.58 -23.40 -4.01
C THR A 229 11.07 -23.68 -3.96
N HIS A 230 11.66 -23.51 -2.77
CA HIS A 230 12.99 -23.99 -2.43
C HIS A 230 12.97 -25.35 -1.71
N ASP A 231 11.79 -25.86 -1.35
CA ASP A 231 11.57 -27.22 -0.87
C ASP A 231 10.50 -27.92 -1.73
N PRO A 232 10.90 -28.79 -2.68
CA PRO A 232 9.97 -29.42 -3.60
C PRO A 232 9.33 -30.68 -2.99
N ARG A 233 9.79 -31.15 -1.82
CA ARG A 233 9.40 -32.44 -1.22
C ARG A 233 7.91 -32.55 -0.91
N VAL A 234 7.26 -31.41 -0.64
CA VAL A 234 5.82 -31.36 -0.38
C VAL A 234 5.00 -31.55 -1.65
N PHE A 235 5.59 -31.30 -2.83
CA PHE A 235 4.92 -31.34 -4.12
C PHE A 235 5.29 -32.56 -4.97
N VAL A 236 6.54 -33.00 -4.93
CA VAL A 236 7.04 -34.10 -5.76
C VAL A 236 7.64 -35.23 -4.93
N ALA A 237 7.42 -36.47 -5.39
CA ALA A 237 7.98 -37.66 -4.75
C ALA A 237 9.50 -37.76 -4.91
N GLU A 238 10.01 -37.30 -6.06
CA GLU A 238 11.41 -37.38 -6.44
C GLU A 238 12.03 -35.99 -6.35
N MET A 239 13.19 -35.90 -5.68
CA MET A 239 13.92 -34.65 -5.59
C MET A 239 14.40 -34.24 -6.98
N PRO A 240 14.15 -32.99 -7.40
CA PRO A 240 14.76 -32.44 -8.60
C PRO A 240 16.28 -32.53 -8.51
N PRO A 241 16.98 -32.69 -9.66
CA PRO A 241 18.43 -32.69 -9.69
C PRO A 241 18.98 -31.44 -9.00
N GLU A 242 19.99 -31.65 -8.14
CA GLU A 242 20.62 -30.59 -7.36
C GLU A 242 21.17 -29.51 -8.29
N VAL A 243 20.86 -28.25 -7.98
CA VAL A 243 21.35 -27.11 -8.76
C VAL A 243 22.61 -26.61 -8.07
N ASP A 244 23.75 -26.76 -8.74
CA ASP A 244 25.03 -26.27 -8.24
C ASP A 244 25.00 -24.74 -8.11
N ALA A 245 24.72 -24.28 -6.89
CA ALA A 245 24.58 -22.87 -6.56
C ALA A 245 25.89 -22.09 -6.77
N ALA A 246 27.04 -22.77 -6.83
CA ALA A 246 28.35 -22.15 -6.97
C ALA A 246 28.70 -21.77 -8.41
N ARG A 247 28.08 -22.39 -9.43
CA ARG A 247 28.49 -22.22 -10.84
C ARG A 247 27.52 -21.42 -11.70
N THR A 248 26.21 -21.47 -11.47
CA THR A 248 25.24 -20.69 -12.27
C THR A 248 23.97 -20.35 -11.48
N LYS A 249 23.55 -19.07 -11.50
CA LYS A 249 22.23 -18.65 -11.01
C LYS A 249 21.17 -18.94 -12.08
N THR A 250 20.81 -20.21 -12.22
CA THR A 250 19.77 -20.66 -13.15
C THR A 250 18.47 -20.99 -12.40
N VAL A 251 17.34 -20.74 -13.06
CA VAL A 251 16.02 -21.20 -12.66
C VAL A 251 15.57 -22.23 -13.68
N ARG A 252 15.19 -23.42 -13.22
CA ARG A 252 14.64 -24.49 -14.05
C ARG A 252 13.12 -24.50 -13.95
N ILE A 253 12.46 -24.69 -15.10
CA ILE A 253 11.02 -24.87 -15.19
C ILE A 253 10.77 -26.36 -15.38
N LEU A 254 10.27 -27.01 -14.34
CA LEU A 254 10.05 -28.45 -14.30
C LEU A 254 8.58 -28.77 -14.51
N GLU A 255 8.28 -29.66 -15.44
CA GLU A 255 6.93 -30.19 -15.65
C GLU A 255 6.76 -31.46 -14.83
N CYS A 256 5.71 -31.49 -14.01
CA CYS A 256 5.36 -32.62 -13.17
C CYS A 256 4.03 -33.23 -13.62
N ALA A 257 4.05 -34.54 -13.85
CA ALA A 257 2.86 -35.33 -14.09
C ALA A 257 2.07 -35.53 -12.78
N LEU A 258 0.74 -35.46 -12.88
CA LEU A 258 -0.16 -35.60 -11.74
C LEU A 258 -0.80 -36.99 -11.75
N PRO A 259 -0.42 -37.91 -10.85
CA PRO A 259 -1.13 -39.17 -10.66
C PRO A 259 -2.54 -38.94 -10.07
N GLN A 260 -3.40 -39.96 -10.13
CA GLN A 260 -4.77 -39.91 -9.59
C GLN A 260 -4.79 -39.61 -8.08
N SER A 261 -3.78 -40.08 -7.35
CA SER A 261 -3.58 -39.77 -5.94
C SER A 261 -2.08 -39.72 -5.61
N GLY A 262 -1.72 -38.97 -4.56
CA GLY A 262 -0.33 -38.80 -4.12
C GLY A 262 0.40 -37.61 -4.75
N PRO A 263 1.71 -37.46 -4.44
CA PRO A 263 2.55 -36.37 -4.91
C PRO A 263 2.78 -36.43 -6.43
N ALA A 264 3.12 -35.29 -7.01
CA ALA A 264 3.45 -35.21 -8.43
C ALA A 264 4.76 -35.97 -8.74
N LYS A 265 4.87 -36.45 -9.98
CA LYS A 265 6.09 -37.08 -10.49
C LYS A 265 6.77 -36.14 -11.45
N LEU A 266 8.08 -35.94 -11.28
CA LEU A 266 8.87 -35.16 -12.23
C LEU A 266 8.85 -35.87 -13.58
N ASP A 267 8.37 -35.19 -14.62
CA ASP A 267 8.27 -35.76 -15.98
C ASP A 267 9.49 -35.33 -16.81
N ARG A 268 9.70 -34.02 -16.93
CA ARG A 268 10.81 -33.44 -17.69
C ARG A 268 11.10 -31.99 -17.31
N GLU A 269 12.27 -31.51 -17.69
CA GLU A 269 12.61 -30.09 -17.67
C GLU A 269 12.13 -29.43 -18.97
N LEU A 270 11.29 -28.40 -18.87
CA LEU A 270 10.74 -27.69 -20.03
C LEU A 270 11.62 -26.55 -20.52
N GLY A 271 12.36 -25.91 -19.61
CA GLY A 271 13.17 -24.75 -19.97
C GLY A 271 13.91 -24.16 -18.78
N GLN A 272 14.74 -23.16 -19.09
CA GLN A 272 15.61 -22.51 -18.12
C GLN A 272 15.54 -20.98 -18.26
N LEU A 273 15.61 -20.29 -17.13
CA LEU A 273 15.95 -18.87 -17.07
C LEU A 273 17.36 -18.73 -16.50
N ARG A 274 18.18 -17.92 -17.14
CA ARG A 274 19.56 -17.66 -16.70
C ARG A 274 19.66 -16.22 -16.21
N LEU A 275 20.20 -16.03 -15.00
CA LEU A 275 20.56 -14.71 -14.50
C LEU A 275 21.98 -14.37 -14.94
N GLU A 276 22.10 -13.41 -15.84
CA GLU A 276 23.35 -12.88 -16.35
C GLU A 276 23.74 -11.63 -15.54
N PRO A 277 24.92 -11.61 -14.90
CA PRO A 277 25.34 -10.45 -14.14
C PRO A 277 25.63 -9.26 -15.06
N GLY A 278 25.18 -8.07 -14.65
CA GLY A 278 25.44 -6.85 -15.41
C GLY A 278 26.89 -6.38 -15.34
N ARG A 279 27.26 -5.45 -16.22
CA ARG A 279 28.56 -4.79 -16.15
C ARG A 279 28.66 -3.95 -14.87
N PRO A 280 29.77 -4.06 -14.10
CA PRO A 280 29.94 -3.27 -12.89
C PRO A 280 30.03 -1.78 -13.24
N VAL A 281 29.10 -0.99 -12.71
CA VAL A 281 29.16 0.48 -12.75
C VAL A 281 29.96 0.98 -11.56
N ASN A 282 30.68 2.10 -11.70
CA ASN A 282 31.39 2.73 -10.59
C ASN A 282 30.43 2.94 -9.39
N PRO A 283 30.73 2.40 -8.19
CA PRO A 283 29.85 2.47 -7.03
C PRO A 283 29.48 3.90 -6.63
N TRP A 284 30.41 4.85 -6.78
CA TRP A 284 30.18 6.25 -6.47
C TRP A 284 29.18 6.89 -7.43
N LEU A 285 29.33 6.62 -8.73
CA LEU A 285 28.42 7.12 -9.76
C LEU A 285 27.02 6.52 -9.58
N ALA A 286 26.92 5.22 -9.29
CA ALA A 286 25.64 4.55 -9.05
C ALA A 286 24.92 5.12 -7.82
N ARG A 287 25.63 5.37 -6.73
CA ARG A 287 25.07 6.02 -5.52
C ARG A 287 24.60 7.44 -5.81
N GLY A 288 25.40 8.23 -6.54
CA GLY A 288 25.04 9.60 -6.92
C GLY A 288 23.78 9.66 -7.78
N GLN A 289 23.68 8.80 -8.79
CA GLN A 289 22.49 8.68 -9.64
C GLN A 289 21.25 8.25 -8.86
N GLN A 290 21.37 7.27 -7.96
CA GLN A 290 20.25 6.83 -7.12
C GLN A 290 19.78 7.93 -6.17
N ALA A 291 20.70 8.68 -5.56
CA ALA A 291 20.37 9.81 -4.69
C ALA A 291 19.65 10.93 -5.46
N LEU A 292 20.16 11.30 -6.64
CA LEU A 292 19.55 12.31 -7.50
C LEU A 292 18.17 11.88 -8.00
N ALA A 293 18.03 10.65 -8.48
CA ALA A 293 16.74 10.10 -8.91
C ALA A 293 15.73 10.05 -7.76
N GLY A 294 16.18 9.68 -6.56
CA GLY A 294 15.35 9.71 -5.35
C GLY A 294 14.87 11.12 -5.00
N PHE A 295 15.76 12.12 -5.07
CA PHE A 295 15.43 13.51 -4.81
C PHE A 295 14.46 14.09 -5.86
N LEU A 296 14.73 13.86 -7.14
CA LEU A 296 13.84 14.28 -8.23
C LEU A 296 12.48 13.59 -8.15
N GLY A 297 12.44 12.30 -7.80
CA GLY A 297 11.20 11.56 -7.59
C GLY A 297 10.38 12.10 -6.43
N LEU A 298 11.03 12.54 -5.34
CA LEU A 298 10.37 13.17 -4.20
C LEU A 298 9.80 14.54 -4.58
N LEU A 299 10.60 15.39 -5.23
CA LEU A 299 10.16 16.69 -5.72
C LEU A 299 8.98 16.54 -6.68
N GLY A 300 9.10 15.67 -7.68
CA GLY A 300 8.03 15.38 -8.62
C GLY A 300 6.77 14.85 -7.94
N GLY A 301 6.92 13.91 -7.01
CA GLY A 301 5.79 13.36 -6.24
C GLY A 301 5.07 14.42 -5.40
N PHE A 302 5.80 15.35 -4.79
CA PHE A 302 5.22 16.44 -4.00
C PHE A 302 4.55 17.51 -4.88
N VAL A 303 5.19 17.92 -5.97
CA VAL A 303 4.62 18.89 -6.92
C VAL A 303 3.32 18.36 -7.55
N LEU A 304 3.27 17.05 -7.83
CA LEU A 304 2.08 16.41 -8.39
C LEU A 304 1.05 16.02 -7.33
N ALA A 305 1.34 16.17 -6.03
CA ALA A 305 0.45 15.75 -4.95
C ALA A 305 -0.96 16.35 -5.05
N PRO A 306 -1.18 17.63 -5.42
CA PRO A 306 -2.54 18.19 -5.55
C PRO A 306 -3.35 17.49 -6.64
N LEU A 307 -2.74 17.24 -7.80
CA LEU A 307 -3.39 16.54 -8.91
C LEU A 307 -3.65 15.07 -8.54
N ALA A 308 -2.67 14.41 -7.91
CA ALA A 308 -2.79 13.05 -7.40
C ALA A 308 -3.90 12.92 -6.34
N PHE A 309 -4.04 13.91 -5.47
CA PHE A 309 -5.10 13.97 -4.46
C PHE A 309 -6.48 14.07 -5.10
N LEU A 310 -6.67 15.00 -6.05
CA LEU A 310 -7.93 15.14 -6.78
C LEU A 310 -8.27 13.88 -7.57
N TRP A 311 -7.27 13.28 -8.22
CA TRP A 311 -7.43 12.00 -8.93
C TRP A 311 -7.82 10.85 -8.00
N GLY A 312 -7.14 10.73 -6.86
CA GLY A 312 -7.43 9.73 -5.83
C GLY A 312 -8.83 9.91 -5.25
N LEU A 313 -9.26 11.15 -5.03
CA LEU A 313 -10.59 11.50 -4.52
C LEU A 313 -11.68 11.13 -5.53
N ALA A 314 -11.50 11.45 -6.81
CA ALA A 314 -12.45 11.11 -7.87
C ALA A 314 -12.60 9.59 -8.08
N ARG A 315 -11.55 8.81 -7.76
CA ARG A 315 -11.52 7.35 -7.90
C ARG A 315 -11.57 6.62 -6.56
N LEU A 316 -12.08 7.26 -5.52
CA LEU A 316 -12.12 6.70 -4.18
C LEU A 316 -12.95 5.41 -4.14
N ARG A 317 -12.29 4.30 -3.82
CA ARG A 317 -12.96 3.02 -3.56
C ARG A 317 -13.23 2.89 -2.07
N ARG A 318 -14.42 2.40 -1.70
CA ARG A 318 -14.85 2.17 -0.31
C ARG A 318 -14.77 3.45 0.57
N PRO A 319 -15.54 4.50 0.24
CA PRO A 319 -15.46 5.79 0.94
C PRO A 319 -15.73 5.67 2.46
N LEU A 320 -16.64 4.79 2.89
CA LEU A 320 -16.93 4.56 4.30
C LEU A 320 -15.73 4.00 5.09
N PHE A 321 -14.93 3.15 4.46
CA PHE A 321 -13.72 2.62 5.07
C PHE A 321 -12.69 3.72 5.27
N VAL A 322 -12.45 4.51 4.21
CA VAL A 322 -11.50 5.64 4.24
C VAL A 322 -11.95 6.69 5.26
N ALA A 323 -13.23 7.06 5.28
CA ALA A 323 -13.79 8.00 6.24
C ALA A 323 -13.63 7.54 7.69
N ARG A 324 -13.89 6.25 7.97
CA ARG A 324 -13.67 5.67 9.29
C ARG A 324 -12.20 5.72 9.70
N GLN A 325 -11.28 5.40 8.78
CA GLN A 325 -9.84 5.45 9.05
C GLN A 325 -9.38 6.89 9.32
N VAL A 326 -9.81 7.85 8.49
CA VAL A 326 -9.57 9.29 8.67
C VAL A 326 -10.03 9.75 10.04
N PHE A 327 -11.24 9.38 10.45
CA PHE A 327 -11.78 9.76 11.75
C PHE A 327 -10.98 9.18 12.92
N MET A 328 -10.63 7.89 12.86
CA MET A 328 -9.84 7.21 13.90
C MET A 328 -8.44 7.78 14.02
N ASP A 329 -7.80 8.10 12.90
CA ASP A 329 -6.48 8.72 12.87
C ASP A 329 -6.54 10.17 13.39
N ALA A 330 -7.53 10.94 12.92
CA ALA A 330 -7.65 12.35 13.24
C ALA A 330 -8.01 12.60 14.70
N LEU A 331 -8.90 11.80 15.28
CA LEU A 331 -9.35 11.93 16.66
C LEU A 331 -8.59 11.03 17.64
N SER A 332 -7.44 10.49 17.23
CA SER A 332 -6.59 9.70 18.11
C SER A 332 -6.25 10.49 19.39
N PRO A 333 -6.67 10.03 20.59
CA PRO A 333 -6.46 10.78 21.83
C PRO A 333 -4.98 11.08 22.09
N GLY A 334 -4.10 10.13 21.75
CA GLY A 334 -2.66 10.27 21.92
C GLY A 334 -2.03 11.34 21.00
N THR A 335 -2.61 11.59 19.83
CA THR A 335 -2.18 12.67 18.93
C THR A 335 -2.71 14.01 19.43
N GLN A 336 -4.01 14.08 19.73
CA GLN A 336 -4.67 15.31 20.14
C GLN A 336 -4.13 15.85 21.46
N LEU A 337 -3.93 14.99 22.45
CA LEU A 337 -3.36 15.36 23.75
C LEU A 337 -1.91 15.83 23.62
N PHE A 338 -1.10 15.16 22.80
CA PHE A 338 0.29 15.55 22.57
C PHE A 338 0.39 16.90 21.85
N ALA A 339 -0.39 17.10 20.80
CA ALA A 339 -0.40 18.36 20.06
C ALA A 339 -0.94 19.52 20.89
N CYS A 340 -2.01 19.29 21.68
CA CYS A 340 -2.56 20.29 22.59
C CYS A 340 -1.53 20.66 23.67
N LEU A 341 -1.03 19.71 24.46
CA LEU A 341 -0.08 19.98 25.54
C LEU A 341 1.21 20.65 25.04
N GLY A 342 1.76 20.18 23.92
CA GLY A 342 2.94 20.80 23.32
C GLY A 342 2.69 22.26 22.92
N SER A 343 1.52 22.54 22.33
CA SER A 343 1.15 23.90 21.94
C SER A 343 0.89 24.79 23.15
N LEU A 344 0.24 24.27 24.19
CA LEU A 344 0.00 24.98 25.45
C LEU A 344 1.31 25.34 26.15
N LEU A 345 2.28 24.42 26.17
CA LEU A 345 3.58 24.69 26.78
C LEU A 345 4.31 25.84 26.06
N ILE A 346 4.35 25.82 24.72
CA ILE A 346 4.95 26.90 23.93
C ILE A 346 4.19 28.21 24.17
N ALA A 347 2.85 28.20 24.11
CA ALA A 347 2.05 29.39 24.31
C ALA A 347 2.16 29.96 25.73
N GLY A 348 2.20 29.11 26.75
CA GLY A 348 2.39 29.50 28.13
C GLY A 348 3.76 30.14 28.35
N THR A 349 4.83 29.57 27.79
CA THR A 349 6.17 30.17 27.84
C THR A 349 6.21 31.54 27.14
N VAL A 350 5.57 31.66 25.96
CA VAL A 350 5.48 32.94 25.26
C VAL A 350 4.71 33.98 26.08
N ALA A 351 3.54 33.61 26.62
CA ALA A 351 2.73 34.51 27.46
C ALA A 351 3.49 34.94 28.72
N PHE A 352 4.17 34.00 29.38
CA PHE A 352 5.00 34.28 30.55
C PHE A 352 6.06 35.32 30.26
N PHE A 353 6.84 35.16 29.18
CA PHE A 353 7.86 36.15 28.81
C PHE A 353 7.27 37.49 28.36
N ILE A 354 6.11 37.49 27.70
CA ILE A 354 5.43 38.74 27.33
C ILE A 354 5.09 39.55 28.57
N PHE A 355 4.61 38.92 29.65
CA PHE A 355 4.21 39.63 30.87
C PHE A 355 5.40 39.94 31.79
N GLU A 356 6.36 39.03 31.94
CA GLU A 356 7.50 39.22 32.84
C GLU A 356 8.52 40.22 32.31
N GLN A 357 8.70 40.30 30.98
CA GLN A 357 9.71 41.18 30.36
C GLN A 357 9.17 42.56 29.95
N LEU A 358 8.01 42.98 30.47
CA LEU A 358 7.49 44.32 30.20
C LEU A 358 8.45 45.40 30.74
N PRO A 359 8.92 46.34 29.91
CA PRO A 359 9.81 47.40 30.37
C PRO A 359 9.03 48.39 31.26
N ARG A 360 9.39 48.48 32.54
CA ARG A 360 8.75 49.34 33.55
C ARG A 360 7.24 49.04 33.70
N PRO A 361 6.87 47.86 34.23
CA PRO A 361 5.48 47.40 34.32
C PRO A 361 4.59 48.40 35.06
N GLU A 362 5.11 49.02 36.13
CA GLU A 362 4.43 50.06 36.94
C GLU A 362 3.93 51.28 36.14
N LEU A 363 4.57 51.60 35.00
CA LEU A 363 4.19 52.72 34.15
C LEU A 363 3.38 52.29 32.92
N VAL A 364 3.62 51.08 32.41
CA VAL A 364 3.09 50.61 31.13
C VAL A 364 1.74 49.92 31.30
N GLU A 365 1.57 49.09 32.33
CA GLU A 365 0.34 48.32 32.54
C GLU A 365 -0.89 49.20 32.74
N PRO A 366 -0.90 50.26 33.58
CA PRO A 366 -2.11 51.06 33.80
C PRO A 366 -2.61 51.77 32.53
N LEU A 367 -1.71 52.02 31.57
CA LEU A 367 -1.99 52.74 30.33
C LEU A 367 -2.31 51.82 29.16
N LEU A 368 -1.69 50.63 29.09
CA LEU A 368 -1.73 49.74 27.92
C LEU A 368 -2.24 48.33 28.22
N LEU A 369 -2.77 48.05 29.41
CA LEU A 369 -3.20 46.69 29.78
C LEU A 369 -4.15 46.06 28.76
N ALA A 370 -5.17 46.80 28.33
CA ALA A 370 -6.12 46.32 27.32
C ALA A 370 -5.40 45.96 26.02
N GLU A 371 -4.51 46.83 25.54
CA GLU A 371 -3.74 46.58 24.32
C GLU A 371 -2.79 45.39 24.45
N ILE A 372 -2.10 45.24 25.58
CA ILE A 372 -1.18 44.12 25.82
C ILE A 372 -1.94 42.79 25.81
N LEU A 373 -3.07 42.71 26.51
CA LEU A 373 -3.89 41.50 26.56
C LEU A 373 -4.50 41.18 25.20
N GLU A 374 -5.03 42.18 24.50
CA GLU A 374 -5.58 42.02 23.14
C GLU A 374 -4.50 41.55 22.16
N VAL A 375 -3.30 42.17 22.17
CA VAL A 375 -2.17 41.77 21.32
C VAL A 375 -1.66 40.37 21.68
N THR A 376 -1.67 40.00 22.96
CA THR A 376 -1.27 38.66 23.41
C THR A 376 -2.23 37.60 22.87
N GLY A 377 -3.54 37.79 23.07
CA GLY A 377 -4.55 36.87 22.53
C GLY A 377 -4.46 36.76 21.00
N HIS A 378 -4.28 37.90 20.34
CA HIS A 378 -4.08 37.98 18.90
C HIS A 378 -2.85 37.19 18.40
N THR A 379 -1.69 37.37 19.05
CA THR A 379 -0.43 36.71 18.70
C THR A 379 -0.50 35.21 18.92
N LEU A 380 -1.04 34.79 20.08
CA LEU A 380 -1.18 33.38 20.41
C LEU A 380 -2.09 32.66 19.41
N ALA A 381 -3.22 33.26 19.07
CA ALA A 381 -4.22 32.61 18.24
C ALA A 381 -3.87 32.57 16.75
N ARG A 382 -3.15 33.58 16.23
CA ARG A 382 -2.78 33.65 14.80
C ARG A 382 -1.46 32.95 14.50
N VAL A 383 -0.52 32.93 15.44
CA VAL A 383 0.84 32.46 15.20
C VAL A 383 1.15 31.22 16.03
N VAL A 384 1.20 31.37 17.35
CA VAL A 384 1.85 30.37 18.22
C VAL A 384 1.06 29.06 18.29
N LEU A 385 -0.24 29.13 18.57
CA LEU A 385 -1.08 27.95 18.80
C LEU A 385 -1.33 27.15 17.50
N PRO A 386 -1.66 27.76 16.35
CA PRO A 386 -1.79 27.02 15.10
C PRO A 386 -0.47 26.41 14.62
N LEU A 387 0.65 27.14 14.76
CA LEU A 387 1.98 26.64 14.37
C LEU A 387 2.37 25.41 15.21
N GLY A 388 2.21 25.50 16.54
CA GLY A 388 2.47 24.40 17.46
C GLY A 388 1.60 23.19 17.14
N ALA A 389 0.29 23.39 17.03
CA ALA A 389 -0.66 22.31 16.80
C ALA A 389 -0.36 21.58 15.47
N ALA A 390 -0.10 22.34 14.40
CA ALA A 390 0.24 21.78 13.10
C ALA A 390 1.57 21.00 13.13
N ALA A 391 2.62 21.54 13.75
CA ALA A 391 3.92 20.88 13.84
C ALA A 391 3.86 19.58 14.66
N PHE A 392 3.18 19.57 15.81
CA PHE A 392 3.06 18.36 16.64
C PHE A 392 2.18 17.30 15.99
N VAL A 393 1.10 17.68 15.29
CA VAL A 393 0.30 16.74 14.49
C VAL A 393 1.14 16.15 13.37
N ALA A 394 1.89 16.98 12.62
CA ALA A 394 2.77 16.53 11.55
C ALA A 394 3.82 15.53 12.05
N GLY A 395 4.44 15.81 13.20
CA GLY A 395 5.40 14.90 13.82
C GLY A 395 4.77 13.59 14.27
N LYS A 396 3.70 13.63 15.08
CA LYS A 396 3.16 12.43 15.72
C LYS A 396 2.26 11.60 14.79
N LEU A 397 1.26 12.23 14.19
CA LEU A 397 0.34 11.53 13.29
C LEU A 397 1.02 11.20 11.96
N GLY A 398 1.85 12.11 11.44
CA GLY A 398 2.59 11.86 10.20
C GLY A 398 3.54 10.66 10.32
N ALA A 399 4.30 10.57 11.41
CA ALA A 399 5.15 9.41 11.70
C ALA A 399 4.34 8.10 11.79
N ALA A 400 3.20 8.12 12.49
CA ALA A 400 2.33 6.95 12.62
C ALA A 400 1.75 6.50 11.25
N GLN A 401 1.32 7.45 10.42
CA GLN A 401 0.83 7.17 9.07
C GLN A 401 1.92 6.58 8.19
N ALA A 402 3.12 7.16 8.19
CA ALA A 402 4.25 6.68 7.41
C ALA A 402 4.68 5.26 7.84
N ALA A 403 4.72 5.00 9.15
CA ALA A 403 5.02 3.68 9.70
C ALA A 403 4.01 2.62 9.21
N ARG A 404 2.71 2.93 9.32
CA ARG A 404 1.64 2.04 8.89
C ARG A 404 1.69 1.78 7.40
N LEU A 405 1.74 2.83 6.58
CA LEU A 405 1.80 2.70 5.12
C LEU A 405 3.04 1.90 4.69
N SER A 406 4.22 2.21 5.23
CA SER A 406 5.46 1.52 4.87
C SER A 406 5.48 0.06 5.33
N ALA A 407 4.90 -0.24 6.51
CA ALA A 407 4.72 -1.62 6.96
C ALA A 407 3.74 -2.40 6.05
N SER A 408 2.64 -1.77 5.62
CA SER A 408 1.71 -2.38 4.67
C SER A 408 2.38 -2.58 3.29
N VAL A 409 3.17 -1.60 2.80
CA VAL A 409 3.96 -1.74 1.56
C VAL A 409 4.96 -2.90 1.66
N ARG A 410 5.72 -3.00 2.77
CA ARG A 410 6.62 -4.12 3.03
C ARG A 410 5.89 -5.46 2.94
N SER A 411 4.67 -5.50 3.46
CA SER A 411 3.84 -6.72 3.44
C SER A 411 3.10 -6.94 2.12
N GLY A 412 3.31 -6.16 1.05
CA GLY A 412 2.75 -6.42 -0.28
C GLY A 412 1.53 -5.59 -0.67
N LEU A 413 1.31 -4.43 -0.03
CA LEU A 413 0.19 -3.54 -0.33
C LEU A 413 0.20 -3.05 -1.78
N LEU A 414 1.35 -2.64 -2.32
CA LEU A 414 1.43 -2.08 -3.68
C LEU A 414 1.06 -3.12 -4.73
N GLU A 415 1.55 -4.36 -4.60
CA GLU A 415 1.16 -5.46 -5.47
C GLU A 415 -0.34 -5.73 -5.39
N THR A 416 -0.91 -5.70 -4.19
CA THR A 416 -2.35 -5.93 -3.98
C THR A 416 -3.19 -4.84 -4.63
N LEU A 417 -2.83 -3.56 -4.47
CA LEU A 417 -3.53 -2.44 -5.11
C LEU A 417 -3.44 -2.51 -6.64
N ALA A 418 -2.26 -2.85 -7.18
CA ALA A 418 -2.06 -3.02 -8.62
C ALA A 418 -2.86 -4.18 -9.21
N LEU A 419 -2.96 -5.31 -8.49
CA LEU A 419 -3.79 -6.46 -8.87
C LEU A 419 -5.29 -6.14 -8.75
N ALA A 420 -5.69 -5.35 -7.75
CA ALA A 420 -7.07 -4.90 -7.57
C ALA A 420 -7.48 -3.77 -8.52
N ARG A 421 -6.51 -3.20 -9.26
CA ARG A 421 -6.66 -1.98 -10.08
C ARG A 421 -7.15 -0.78 -9.27
N TRP A 422 -6.68 -0.66 -8.03
CA TRP A 422 -6.98 0.46 -7.16
C TRP A 422 -5.85 1.50 -7.27
N PRO A 423 -6.17 2.78 -7.50
CA PRO A 423 -5.14 3.81 -7.57
C PRO A 423 -4.49 3.97 -6.19
N VAL A 424 -3.16 3.95 -6.15
CA VAL A 424 -2.37 4.01 -4.92
C VAL A 424 -2.65 5.31 -4.16
N GLU A 425 -2.91 6.39 -4.89
CA GLU A 425 -3.25 7.71 -4.38
C GLU A 425 -4.54 7.70 -3.56
N SER A 426 -5.55 6.93 -4.00
CA SER A 426 -6.84 6.86 -3.30
C SER A 426 -6.75 6.21 -1.92
N PHE A 427 -5.82 5.27 -1.76
CA PHE A 427 -5.67 4.52 -0.51
C PHE A 427 -4.69 5.19 0.45
N GLY A 428 -3.53 5.64 -0.06
CA GLY A 428 -2.49 6.25 0.77
C GLY A 428 -2.65 7.77 0.93
N LEU A 429 -2.63 8.50 -0.19
CA LEU A 429 -2.54 9.97 -0.20
C LEU A 429 -3.80 10.65 0.34
N VAL A 430 -4.98 10.26 -0.18
CA VAL A 430 -6.25 10.90 0.19
C VAL A 430 -6.54 10.75 1.69
N GLY A 431 -6.42 9.52 2.21
CA GLY A 431 -6.63 9.25 3.62
C GLY A 431 -5.65 10.00 4.52
N ALA A 432 -4.36 10.04 4.16
CA ALA A 432 -3.34 10.76 4.93
C ALA A 432 -3.62 12.27 4.98
N VAL A 433 -3.89 12.90 3.83
CA VAL A 433 -4.18 14.35 3.74
C VAL A 433 -5.44 14.72 4.52
N LEU A 434 -6.53 13.97 4.37
CA LEU A 434 -7.78 14.25 5.08
C LEU A 434 -7.62 14.05 6.59
N ALA A 435 -6.96 12.97 7.03
CA ALA A 435 -6.70 12.71 8.43
C ALA A 435 -5.83 13.81 9.05
N GLN A 436 -4.77 14.24 8.35
CA GLN A 436 -3.90 15.30 8.86
C GLN A 436 -4.61 16.64 8.95
N THR A 437 -5.38 17.00 7.93
CA THR A 437 -6.15 18.25 7.92
C THR A 437 -7.16 18.30 9.06
N LEU A 438 -7.93 17.22 9.25
CA LEU A 438 -8.89 17.12 10.34
C LEU A 438 -8.20 17.10 11.72
N ALA A 439 -7.09 16.36 11.86
CA ALA A 439 -6.32 16.31 13.09
C ALA A 439 -5.77 17.68 13.47
N THR A 440 -5.21 18.42 12.50
CA THR A 440 -4.70 19.77 12.70
C THR A 440 -5.82 20.73 13.05
N ALA A 441 -7.00 20.62 12.42
CA ALA A 441 -8.16 21.45 12.75
C ALA A 441 -8.58 21.27 14.23
N VAL A 442 -8.74 20.02 14.65
CA VAL A 442 -9.14 19.68 16.03
C VAL A 442 -8.07 20.10 17.04
N ALA A 443 -6.80 19.79 16.76
CA ALA A 443 -5.69 20.15 17.64
C ALA A 443 -5.57 21.68 17.79
N THR A 444 -5.75 22.42 16.70
CA THR A 444 -5.72 23.88 16.71
C THR A 444 -6.88 24.44 17.52
N ALA A 445 -8.10 23.92 17.37
CA ALA A 445 -9.25 24.35 18.16
C ALA A 445 -9.05 24.10 19.67
N LEU A 446 -8.54 22.92 20.04
CA LEU A 446 -8.22 22.59 21.43
C LEU A 446 -7.09 23.47 21.98
N ALA A 447 -6.05 23.70 21.19
CA ALA A 447 -4.94 24.57 21.56
C ALA A 447 -5.39 26.03 21.73
N LEU A 448 -6.26 26.55 20.87
CA LEU A 448 -6.83 27.90 20.99
C LEU A 448 -7.62 28.06 22.29
N ALA A 449 -8.54 27.13 22.57
CA ALA A 449 -9.35 27.18 23.78
C ALA A 449 -8.49 27.09 25.06
N GLY A 450 -7.55 26.14 25.11
CA GLY A 450 -6.69 25.97 26.28
C GLY A 450 -5.62 27.05 26.41
N GLY A 451 -5.06 27.53 25.31
CA GLY A 451 -3.89 28.41 25.29
C GLY A 451 -4.22 29.84 25.69
N ILE A 452 -5.36 30.35 25.23
CA ILE A 452 -5.88 31.66 25.67
C ILE A 452 -6.22 31.61 27.16
N THR A 453 -6.85 30.51 27.62
CA THR A 453 -7.17 30.32 29.04
C THR A 453 -5.91 30.25 29.90
N LEU A 454 -4.88 29.53 29.45
CA LEU A 454 -3.61 29.43 30.15
C LEU A 454 -2.90 30.78 30.23
N ALA A 455 -2.87 31.55 29.13
CA ALA A 455 -2.26 32.88 29.11
C ALA A 455 -2.96 33.85 30.08
N ALA A 456 -4.30 33.82 30.15
CA ALA A 456 -5.06 34.62 31.10
C ALA A 456 -4.77 34.21 32.56
N LEU A 457 -4.63 32.90 32.84
CA LEU A 457 -4.24 32.42 34.17
C LEU A 457 -2.83 32.86 34.56
N ILE A 458 -1.87 32.81 33.63
CA ILE A 458 -0.50 33.29 33.86
C ILE A 458 -0.51 34.79 34.20
N TYR A 459 -1.30 35.58 33.45
CA TYR A 459 -1.46 37.00 33.73
C TYR A 459 -2.00 37.24 35.15
N VAL A 460 -3.12 36.60 35.52
CA VAL A 460 -3.75 36.77 36.85
C VAL A 460 -2.82 36.30 37.98
N ALA A 461 -2.06 35.23 37.76
CA ALA A 461 -1.11 34.74 38.76
C ALA A 461 0.05 35.73 39.02
N GLY A 462 0.41 36.54 38.03
CA GLY A 462 1.45 37.56 38.15
C GLY A 462 0.97 38.92 38.67
N HIS A 463 -0.35 39.17 38.72
CA HIS A 463 -0.92 40.48 39.02
C HIS A 463 -1.98 40.40 40.12
N GLU A 464 -1.67 40.93 41.30
CA GLU A 464 -2.63 40.99 42.41
C GLU A 464 -3.85 41.86 42.04
N GLY A 465 -5.05 41.33 42.25
CA GLY A 465 -6.32 42.03 41.97
C GLY A 465 -6.80 41.94 40.50
N ALA A 466 -6.06 41.28 39.61
CA ALA A 466 -6.49 41.07 38.23
C ALA A 466 -7.69 40.10 38.15
N SER A 467 -8.69 40.43 37.31
CA SER A 467 -9.84 39.54 37.09
C SER A 467 -9.64 38.63 35.88
N LEU A 468 -9.81 37.32 36.08
CA LEU A 468 -9.70 36.33 35.01
C LEU A 468 -10.71 36.57 33.88
N GLY A 469 -11.94 36.99 34.23
CA GLY A 469 -12.99 37.28 33.25
C GLY A 469 -12.61 38.41 32.31
N LEU A 470 -12.09 39.53 32.85
CA LEU A 470 -11.63 40.65 32.03
C LEU A 470 -10.44 40.27 31.16
N ALA A 471 -9.47 39.51 31.71
CA ALA A 471 -8.31 39.07 30.95
C ALA A 471 -8.70 38.18 29.76
N LEU A 472 -9.60 37.22 29.99
CA LEU A 472 -10.15 36.36 28.93
C LEU A 472 -10.90 37.17 27.88
N GLN A 473 -11.76 38.10 28.30
CA GLN A 473 -12.54 38.94 27.40
C GLN A 473 -11.63 39.78 26.51
N LEU A 474 -10.67 40.50 27.09
CA LEU A 474 -9.72 41.32 26.32
C LEU A 474 -8.89 40.47 25.34
N MET A 475 -8.37 39.32 25.78
CA MET A 475 -7.63 38.43 24.87
C MET A 475 -8.50 37.93 23.69
N GLN A 476 -9.80 37.68 23.92
CA GLN A 476 -10.73 37.28 22.87
C GLN A 476 -11.12 38.44 21.96
N ASP A 477 -11.32 39.64 22.50
CA ASP A 477 -11.66 40.85 21.74
C ASP A 477 -10.54 41.20 20.74
N GLY A 478 -9.27 40.91 21.10
CA GLY A 478 -8.11 41.05 20.21
C GLY A 478 -8.18 40.20 18.93
N LEU A 479 -8.97 39.11 18.91
CA LEU A 479 -9.24 38.31 17.71
C LEU A 479 -10.13 39.06 16.71
N GLY A 480 -11.04 39.91 17.21
CA GLY A 480 -11.98 40.68 16.41
C GLY A 480 -11.37 41.85 15.64
N ARG A 481 -10.15 42.30 16.01
CA ARG A 481 -9.49 43.48 15.44
C ARG A 481 -9.09 43.34 13.97
N THR A 482 -8.93 42.13 13.44
CA THR A 482 -8.53 41.90 12.04
C THR A 482 -9.62 41.21 11.24
N PRO A 483 -10.15 41.83 10.17
CA PRO A 483 -11.09 41.16 9.28
C PRO A 483 -10.42 39.94 8.63
N GLN A 484 -11.17 38.85 8.46
CA GLN A 484 -10.74 37.61 7.78
C GLN A 484 -9.75 36.68 8.53
N TRP A 485 -9.43 36.90 9.82
CA TRP A 485 -8.50 36.02 10.57
C TRP A 485 -8.87 34.53 10.51
N SER A 486 -10.17 34.21 10.52
CA SER A 486 -10.68 32.84 10.46
C SER A 486 -10.42 32.18 9.10
N GLN A 487 -10.36 32.96 8.01
CA GLN A 487 -10.02 32.47 6.67
C GLN A 487 -8.54 32.11 6.59
N PHE A 488 -7.66 32.95 7.17
CA PHE A 488 -6.24 32.64 7.27
C PHE A 488 -5.97 31.43 8.17
N LEU A 489 -6.69 31.31 9.28
CA LEU A 489 -6.60 30.13 10.13
C LEU A 489 -7.02 28.85 9.38
N ALA A 490 -8.11 28.90 8.62
CA ALA A 490 -8.55 27.79 7.79
C ALA A 490 -7.50 27.45 6.71
N ALA A 491 -6.93 28.45 6.04
CA ALA A 491 -5.88 28.27 5.04
C ALA A 491 -4.62 27.62 5.63
N LYS A 492 -4.21 28.04 6.82
CA LYS A 492 -3.10 27.45 7.59
C LYS A 492 -3.37 25.98 7.92
N VAL A 493 -4.55 25.67 8.45
CA VAL A 493 -4.95 24.30 8.78
C VAL A 493 -4.96 23.40 7.54
N ILE A 494 -5.60 23.85 6.46
CA ILE A 494 -5.68 23.09 5.20
C ILE A 494 -4.30 22.91 4.58
N GLY A 495 -3.50 23.97 4.51
CA GLY A 495 -2.15 23.92 3.96
C GLY A 495 -1.23 23.01 4.75
N SER A 496 -1.23 23.11 6.08
CA SER A 496 -0.45 22.21 6.93
C SER A 496 -0.89 20.76 6.85
N GLY A 497 -2.21 20.51 6.85
CA GLY A 497 -2.76 19.17 6.67
C GLY A 497 -2.36 18.55 5.33
N PHE A 498 -2.44 19.34 4.25
CA PHE A 498 -2.06 18.91 2.92
C PHE A 498 -0.56 18.58 2.82
N VAL A 499 0.32 19.47 3.27
CA VAL A 499 1.77 19.26 3.23
C VAL A 499 2.17 18.06 4.09
N GLY A 500 1.69 18.01 5.34
CA GLY A 500 2.01 16.92 6.27
C GLY A 500 1.52 15.56 5.79
N GLY A 501 0.25 15.48 5.35
CA GLY A 501 -0.32 14.24 4.84
C GLY A 501 0.30 13.78 3.52
N SER A 502 0.65 14.71 2.63
CA SER A 502 1.33 14.38 1.37
C SER A 502 2.72 13.80 1.62
N LEU A 503 3.51 14.41 2.50
CA LEU A 503 4.84 13.89 2.85
C LEU A 503 4.76 12.53 3.54
N ALA A 504 3.84 12.35 4.49
CA ALA A 504 3.62 11.06 5.14
C ALA A 504 3.24 9.96 4.14
N ALA A 505 2.38 10.27 3.17
CA ALA A 505 2.02 9.34 2.11
C ALA A 505 3.19 9.05 1.16
N LEU A 506 3.90 10.08 0.69
CA LEU A 506 5.03 9.93 -0.22
C LEU A 506 6.13 9.06 0.38
N PHE A 507 6.51 9.29 1.63
CA PHE A 507 7.51 8.48 2.30
C PHE A 507 6.97 7.09 2.67
N GLY A 508 5.74 7.00 3.16
CA GLY A 508 5.11 5.75 3.55
C GLY A 508 4.87 4.78 2.37
N LEU A 509 4.64 5.32 1.17
CA LEU A 509 4.41 4.53 -0.04
C LEU A 509 5.69 4.20 -0.81
N THR A 510 6.86 4.65 -0.33
CA THR A 510 8.14 4.21 -0.91
C THR A 510 8.28 2.70 -0.73
N PRO A 511 8.70 1.95 -1.78
CA PRO A 511 8.78 0.50 -1.65
C PRO A 511 9.78 0.13 -0.56
N ALA A 512 9.37 -0.79 0.32
CA ALA A 512 10.09 -1.18 1.52
C ALA A 512 10.27 -2.69 1.52
N THR A 513 11.47 -3.16 1.87
CA THR A 513 11.81 -4.60 1.92
C THR A 513 12.29 -5.02 3.31
N SER A 514 12.76 -4.08 4.13
CA SER A 514 13.29 -4.31 5.47
C SER A 514 12.64 -3.40 6.53
N GLU A 515 12.81 -3.73 7.80
CA GLU A 515 12.35 -2.87 8.90
C GLU A 515 13.10 -1.54 8.97
N ASN A 516 14.37 -1.55 8.54
CA ASN A 516 15.17 -0.33 8.38
C ASN A 516 14.55 0.63 7.36
N ASP A 517 13.88 0.12 6.30
CA ASP A 517 13.19 0.98 5.33
C ASP A 517 12.00 1.69 5.98
N VAL A 518 11.23 0.95 6.79
CA VAL A 518 10.10 1.51 7.55
C VAL A 518 10.59 2.59 8.50
N ALA A 519 11.65 2.32 9.27
CA ALA A 519 12.24 3.29 10.18
C ALA A 519 12.74 4.55 9.44
N ARG A 520 13.35 4.38 8.26
CA ARG A 520 13.78 5.51 7.41
C ARG A 520 12.59 6.34 6.91
N ALA A 521 11.49 5.70 6.51
CA ALA A 521 10.28 6.41 6.09
C ALA A 521 9.70 7.26 7.23
N VAL A 522 9.66 6.70 8.45
CA VAL A 522 9.22 7.42 9.66
C VAL A 522 10.12 8.62 9.97
N HIS A 523 11.44 8.41 9.99
CA HIS A 523 12.39 9.48 10.30
C HIS A 523 12.32 10.63 9.29
N ARG A 524 12.24 10.31 7.99
CA ARG A 524 12.06 11.31 6.93
C ARG A 524 10.76 12.08 7.08
N THR A 525 9.67 11.39 7.40
CA THR A 525 8.36 12.03 7.61
C THR A 525 8.39 12.96 8.82
N LEU A 526 9.05 12.58 9.91
CA LEU A 526 9.17 13.43 11.09
C LEU A 526 9.96 14.70 10.79
N LEU A 527 11.12 14.58 10.16
CA LEU A 527 11.98 15.72 9.83
C LEU A 527 11.31 16.65 8.79
N TRP A 528 10.97 16.11 7.62
CA TRP A 528 10.45 16.90 6.51
C TRP A 528 8.99 17.31 6.70
N GLY A 529 8.19 16.50 7.39
CA GLY A 529 6.80 16.83 7.71
C GLY A 529 6.71 18.02 8.65
N ILE A 530 7.50 18.05 9.73
CA ILE A 530 7.53 19.19 10.65
C ILE A 530 8.07 20.44 9.92
N LEU A 531 9.20 20.32 9.23
CA LEU A 531 9.80 21.45 8.50
C LEU A 531 8.86 22.02 7.43
N GLY A 532 8.22 21.15 6.65
CA GLY A 532 7.27 21.54 5.60
C GLY A 532 6.03 22.23 6.16
N VAL A 533 5.53 21.75 7.30
CA VAL A 533 4.39 22.37 7.98
C VAL A 533 4.74 23.73 8.60
N ILE A 534 5.94 23.87 9.18
CA ILE A 534 6.42 25.17 9.66
C ILE A 534 6.58 26.15 8.49
N ALA A 535 7.17 25.70 7.38
CA ALA A 535 7.36 26.55 6.20
C ALA A 535 6.03 27.06 5.64
N ILE A 536 5.01 26.20 5.47
CA ILE A 536 3.70 26.63 4.97
C ILE A 536 2.99 27.57 5.95
N GLN A 537 3.12 27.34 7.26
CA GLN A 537 2.61 28.25 8.29
C GLN A 537 3.29 29.62 8.19
N CYS A 538 4.61 29.67 8.09
CA CYS A 538 5.36 30.91 7.91
C CYS A 538 4.95 31.67 6.64
N ILE A 539 4.74 30.99 5.52
CA ILE A 539 4.24 31.60 4.28
C ILE A 539 2.88 32.27 4.52
N PHE A 540 1.94 31.57 5.15
CA PHE A 540 0.63 32.14 5.46
C PHE A 540 0.70 33.27 6.48
N ILE A 541 1.58 33.19 7.47
CA ILE A 541 1.82 34.27 8.44
C ILE A 541 2.34 35.51 7.71
N ILE A 542 3.39 35.38 6.88
CA ILE A 542 3.96 36.51 6.13
C ILE A 542 2.89 37.13 5.21
N TRP A 543 2.11 36.29 4.52
CA TRP A 543 1.04 36.77 3.63
C TRP A 543 -0.09 37.47 4.39
N GLU A 544 -0.41 36.98 5.58
CA GLU A 544 -1.42 37.54 6.46
C GLU A 544 -1.05 38.92 7.01
N PHE A 545 0.22 39.13 7.38
CA PHE A 545 0.70 40.42 7.90
C PHE A 545 1.16 41.40 6.82
N ALA A 546 1.27 40.96 5.56
CA ALA A 546 1.56 41.82 4.42
C ALA A 546 0.32 42.50 3.82
N ARG A 547 -0.89 42.03 4.18
CA ARG A 547 -2.18 42.63 3.84
C ARG A 547 -2.68 43.49 4.98
#